data_AF-A0A382LVC1-F1
#
_entry.id   AF-A0A382LVC1-F1
#
_cell.length_a   1.000
_cell.length_b   1.000
_cell.length_c   1.000
_cell.angle_alpha   90.00
_cell.angle_beta   90.00
_cell.angle_gamma   90.00
#
_symmetry.space_group_name_H-M   'P 1'
#
loop_
_entity.id
_entity.type
_entity.pdbx_description
1 polymer ?
#
loop_
_entity_poly.entity_id
_entity_poly.type
_entity_poly.pdbx_seq_one_letter_code
_entity_poly.pdbx_strand_id
1 'polypeptide(L)' 'ATGRPDESFPSRVAERCMRKGVLVVHTGRESIKLGPPLTITDEALLEGVGVIADSIEEVGVL' A
#
# COMPACT_ATOMS: atom_id res chain seq x y z
N ALA A 1 14.84 17.00 8.23
CA ALA A 1 14.64 16.04 7.13
C ALA A 1 15.74 16.23 6.09
N THR A 2 16.28 15.13 5.54
CA THR A 2 17.37 15.15 4.54
C THR A 2 16.92 15.57 3.13
N GLY A 3 15.61 15.80 2.93
CA GLY A 3 15.01 16.11 1.62
C GLY A 3 14.89 14.92 0.67
N ARG A 4 15.32 13.73 1.10
CA ARG A 4 15.25 12.50 0.31
C ARG A 4 13.97 11.72 0.62
N PRO A 5 13.34 11.06 -0.37
CA PRO A 5 12.22 10.15 -0.13
C PRO A 5 12.59 9.02 0.84
N ASP A 6 11.61 8.54 1.61
CA ASP A 6 11.77 7.37 2.49
C ASP A 6 11.46 6.09 1.72
N GLU A 7 12.51 5.35 1.35
CA GLU A 7 12.40 4.06 0.65
C GLU A 7 11.84 2.93 1.54
N SER A 8 11.88 3.08 2.86
CA SER A 8 11.37 2.09 3.82
C SER A 8 9.86 2.21 4.04
N PHE A 9 9.30 3.42 3.83
CA PHE A 9 7.88 3.69 4.04
C PHE A 9 6.97 2.79 3.18
N PRO A 10 7.17 2.65 1.85
CA PRO A 10 6.40 1.70 1.04
C PRO A 10 6.45 0.26 1.53
N SER A 11 7.59 -0.18 2.10
CA SER A 11 7.74 -1.54 2.63
C SER A 11 6.84 -1.75 3.84
N ARG A 12 6.82 -0.79 4.76
CA ARG A 12 5.97 -0.81 5.96
C ARG A 12 4.48 -0.79 5.59
N VAL A 13 4.10 0.05 4.63
CA VAL A 13 2.73 0.10 4.11
C VAL A 13 2.34 -1.22 3.45
N ALA A 14 3.20 -1.79 2.60
CA ALA A 14 2.93 -3.07 1.93
C ALA A 14 2.76 -4.23 2.93
N GLU A 15 3.60 -4.29 3.97
CA GLU A 15 3.44 -5.26 5.06
C GLU A 15 2.11 -5.07 5.80
N ARG A 16 1.72 -3.80 6.05
CA ARG A 16 0.46 -3.50 6.73
C ARG A 16 -0.75 -3.91 5.90
N CYS A 17 -0.76 -3.61 4.60
CA CYS A 17 -1.79 -4.08 3.67
C CYS A 17 -1.91 -5.61 3.70
N MET A 18 -0.78 -6.33 3.63
CA MET A 18 -0.75 -7.80 3.66
C MET A 18 -1.40 -8.34 4.94
N ARG A 19 -1.10 -7.74 6.10
CA ARG A 19 -1.71 -8.12 7.39
C ARG A 19 -3.22 -7.82 7.45
N LYS A 20 -3.70 -6.86 6.66
CA LYS A 20 -5.13 -6.51 6.52
C LYS A 20 -5.82 -7.26 5.35
N GLY A 21 -5.14 -8.21 4.70
CA GLY A 21 -5.72 -9.06 3.66
C GLY A 21 -5.59 -8.55 2.23
N VAL A 22 -4.85 -7.45 2.00
CA VAL A 22 -4.66 -6.86 0.65
C VAL A 22 -3.20 -6.98 0.22
N LEU A 23 -2.95 -7.60 -0.93
CA LEU A 23 -1.61 -7.78 -1.48
C LEU A 23 -1.27 -6.64 -2.45
N VAL A 24 -0.16 -5.96 -2.19
CA VAL A 24 0.44 -4.93 -3.05
C VAL A 24 1.94 -5.17 -3.18
N VAL A 25 2.58 -4.58 -4.19
CA VAL A 25 4.00 -4.83 -4.47
C VAL A 25 4.82 -3.59 -4.20
N HIS A 26 5.72 -3.63 -3.22
CA HIS A 26 6.79 -2.65 -3.12
C HIS A 26 7.76 -2.83 -4.30
N THR A 27 8.08 -1.75 -5.00
CA THR A 27 8.88 -1.79 -6.24
C THR A 27 10.41 -1.77 -6.03
N GLY A 28 10.88 -1.75 -4.77
CA GLY A 28 12.29 -1.50 -4.44
C GLY A 28 12.69 -0.02 -4.54
N ARG A 29 11.70 0.88 -4.51
CA ARG A 29 11.83 2.35 -4.53
C ARG A 29 10.74 2.94 -3.65
N GLU A 30 10.69 4.26 -3.55
CA GLU A 30 9.64 5.06 -2.91
C GLU A 30 8.21 4.93 -3.52
N SER A 31 7.83 3.76 -4.03
CA SER A 31 6.51 3.51 -4.64
C SER A 31 6.01 2.08 -4.45
N ILE A 32 4.68 1.97 -4.41
CA ILE A 32 3.93 0.71 -4.41
C ILE A 32 3.25 0.56 -5.76
N LYS A 33 3.32 -0.64 -6.35
CA LYS A 33 2.59 -1.00 -7.56
C LYS A 33 1.30 -1.71 -7.19
N LEU A 34 0.21 -1.26 -7.81
CA LEU A 34 -1.10 -1.88 -7.76
C LEU A 34 -1.32 -2.65 -9.06
N GLY A 35 -1.71 -3.91 -8.97
CA GLY A 35 -1.93 -4.77 -10.13
C GLY A 35 -2.98 -5.84 -9.82
N PRO A 36 -4.24 -5.47 -9.57
CA PRO A 36 -5.31 -6.44 -9.39
C PRO A 36 -5.59 -7.20 -10.69
N PRO A 37 -6.26 -8.37 -10.63
CA PRO A 37 -6.80 -9.03 -11.81
C PRO A 37 -7.74 -8.11 -12.60
N LEU A 38 -7.74 -8.19 -13.93
CA LEU A 38 -8.65 -7.42 -14.78
C LEU A 38 -10.13 -7.83 -14.64
N THR A 39 -10.39 -8.91 -13.89
CA THR A 39 -11.72 -9.45 -13.56
C THR A 39 -12.15 -9.12 -12.12
N ILE A 40 -11.39 -8.30 -11.38
CA ILE A 40 -11.78 -7.86 -10.04
C ILE A 40 -13.10 -7.09 -10.12
N THR A 41 -14.00 -7.27 -9.14
CA THR A 41 -15.23 -6.48 -9.08
C THR A 41 -14.94 -5.08 -8.55
N ASP A 42 -15.80 -4.12 -8.89
CA ASP A 42 -15.67 -2.74 -8.43
C ASP A 42 -15.74 -2.66 -6.89
N GLU A 43 -16.59 -3.49 -6.26
CA GLU A 43 -16.72 -3.54 -4.81
C GLU A 43 -15.42 -4.01 -4.14
N ALA A 44 -14.81 -5.10 -4.63
CA ALA A 44 -13.57 -5.61 -4.09
C ALA A 44 -12.39 -4.66 -4.36
N LEU A 45 -12.41 -3.95 -5.50
CA LEU A 45 -11.43 -2.93 -5.81
C LEU A 45 -11.52 -1.75 -4.82
N LEU A 46 -12.73 -1.25 -4.55
CA LEU A 46 -12.95 -0.17 -3.60
C LEU A 46 -12.58 -0.57 -2.17
N GLU A 47 -12.93 -1.78 -1.75
CA GLU A 47 -12.51 -2.34 -0.45
C GLU A 47 -10.97 -2.37 -0.35
N GLY A 48 -10.30 -2.90 -1.37
CA GLY A 48 -8.84 -2.97 -1.42
C GLY A 48 -8.17 -1.60 -1.35
N VAL A 49 -8.69 -0.61 -2.08
CA VAL A 49 -8.21 0.78 -2.03
C VAL A 49 -8.42 1.40 -0.64
N GLY A 50 -9.55 1.13 0.02
CA GLY A 50 -9.81 1.58 1.39
C GLY A 50 -8.77 1.03 2.38
N VAL A 51 -8.48 -0.27 2.32
CA VAL A 51 -7.44 -0.89 3.16
C VAL A 51 -6.06 -0.28 2.92
N ILE A 52 -5.73 0.07 1.66
CA ILE A 52 -4.46 0.74 1.33
C ILE A 52 -4.40 2.14 1.94
N ALA A 53 -5.48 2.92 1.84
CA ALA A 53 -5.56 4.26 2.42
C ALA A 53 -5.37 4.21 3.95
N ASP A 54 -6.13 3.35 4.64
CA ASP A 54 -5.99 3.17 6.09
C ASP A 54 -4.56 2.74 6.47
N SER A 55 -3.94 1.85 5.69
CA SER A 55 -2.59 1.36 5.97
C SER A 55 -1.55 2.47 5.83
N ILE A 56 -1.73 3.40 4.89
CA ILE A 56 -0.87 4.58 4.74
C ILE A 56 -1.01 5.49 5.97
N GLU A 57 -2.25 5.77 6.42
CA GLU A 57 -2.50 6.59 7.60
C GLU A 57 -1.90 5.98 8.87
N GLU A 58 -2.17 4.70 9.14
CA GLU A 58 -1.66 4.00 10.32
C GLU A 58 -0.12 3.98 10.38
N VAL A 59 0.54 3.88 9.23
CA VAL A 59 2.01 3.85 9.12
C VAL A 59 2.61 5.27 9.16
N GLY A 60 1.89 6.27 8.66
CA GLY A 60 2.31 7.67 8.59
C GLY A 60 2.16 8.46 9.89
N VAL A 61 1.41 7.96 10.87
CA VAL A 61 1.17 8.62 12.18
C VAL A 61 2.27 8.29 13.22
N LEU A 62 3.51 8.04 12.79
CA LEU A 62 4.67 7.84 13.67
C LEU A 62 5.76 8.88 13.45
#